data_AF-A0A9W8VHY4-F1
#
_entry.id   AF-A0A9W8VHY4-F1
#
_cell.length_a   1.000
_cell.length_b   1.000
_cell.length_c   1.000
_cell.angle_alpha   90.00
_cell.angle_beta   90.00
_cell.angle_gamma   90.00
#
_symmetry.space_group_name_H-M   'P 1'
#
loop_
_entity.id
_entity.type
_entity.pdbx_description
1 polymer ?
#
loop_
_entity_poly.entity_id
_entity_poly.type
_entity_poly.pdbx_seq_one_letter_code
_entity_poly.pdbx_strand_id
1 'polypeptide(L)'
;MVDTEVGDRRENELENTPEFWGFVKRHGSQTRRHYNNKESALKILSTFVPQTLNVPPETVTLAIQKELADDRKTLDQTGVGQLLDGTWAKEKQALQRELQEVRDSVRMANEERDNAMAQLLQDQQLEMKSFLERMRKEQEKLRVSMEELHAERLSKLQDTLNEQMEVSRTLSKDLENGERLQEKELKNNEELKQRNKEQLQERQAVIVDLQDRLDSMTVTSNPQPTPELAASLMNSEKRHESHEVVPPVVDFVEITCLPGFVALPGFSSDGQKLFAGTGNGQVWIYDRDSDDNWQHIQTLACTSE
;
A
#
# COMPACT_ATOMS: atom_id res chain seq x y z
N MET A 1 30.95 30.98 79.41
CA MET A 1 31.72 32.07 78.79
C MET A 1 32.39 31.46 77.57
N VAL A 2 32.10 31.94 76.36
CA VAL A 2 32.69 31.38 75.13
C VAL A 2 34.15 31.83 75.06
N ASP A 3 35.03 30.95 74.62
CA ASP A 3 36.45 31.25 74.41
C ASP A 3 36.62 32.45 73.47
N THR A 4 37.54 33.36 73.81
CA THR A 4 37.71 34.65 73.13
C THR A 4 38.08 34.45 71.65
N GLU A 5 38.92 33.46 71.35
CA GLU A 5 39.33 33.16 69.97
C GLU A 5 38.16 32.66 69.10
N VAL A 6 37.26 31.87 69.68
CA VAL A 6 36.05 31.38 68.98
C VAL A 6 35.07 32.54 68.75
N GLY A 7 34.97 33.46 69.69
CA GLY A 7 34.17 34.68 69.54
C GLY A 7 34.66 35.56 68.39
N ASP A 8 35.97 35.81 68.34
CA ASP A 8 36.59 36.68 67.33
C ASP A 8 36.49 36.08 65.92
N ARG A 9 36.65 34.75 65.79
CA ARG A 9 36.46 34.06 64.51
C ARG A 9 35.03 34.19 63.99
N ARG A 10 34.03 34.02 64.86
CA ARG A 10 32.61 34.14 64.50
C ARG A 10 32.21 35.57 64.17
N GLU A 11 32.74 36.55 64.90
CA GLU A 11 32.51 37.97 64.63
C GLU A 11 33.04 38.33 63.22
N ASN A 12 34.24 37.86 62.87
CA ASN A 12 34.79 38.01 61.53
C ASN A 12 33.97 37.28 60.44
N GLU A 13 33.48 36.08 60.70
CA GLU A 13 32.59 35.37 59.76
C GLU A 13 31.30 36.16 59.51
N LEU A 14 30.67 36.70 60.55
CA LEU A 14 29.45 37.50 60.44
C LEU A 14 29.67 38.81 59.67
N GLU A 15 30.81 39.48 59.89
CA GLU A 15 31.13 40.73 59.21
C GLU A 15 31.54 40.58 57.74
N ASN A 16 32.17 39.46 57.36
CA ASN A 16 32.69 39.27 56.02
C ASN A 16 31.74 38.50 55.09
N THR A 17 30.86 37.68 55.67
CA THR A 17 29.88 36.90 54.89
C THR A 17 28.74 37.83 54.43
N PRO A 18 28.51 37.99 53.12
CA PRO A 18 27.52 38.92 52.61
C PRO A 18 26.09 38.55 52.99
N GLU A 19 25.80 37.27 53.23
CA GLU A 19 24.50 36.75 53.69
C GLU A 19 24.17 37.15 55.15
N PHE A 20 25.18 37.53 55.95
CA PHE A 20 24.98 37.99 57.33
C PHE A 20 25.10 39.51 57.42
N TRP A 21 26.15 40.04 58.06
CA TRP A 21 26.33 41.48 58.26
C TRP A 21 27.19 42.13 57.16
N GLY A 22 27.85 41.34 56.32
CA GLY A 22 28.73 41.84 55.27
C GLY A 22 28.01 42.68 54.20
N PHE A 23 26.75 42.41 53.88
CA PHE A 23 25.94 43.29 53.03
C PHE A 23 25.73 44.66 53.68
N VAL A 24 25.29 44.68 54.94
CA VAL A 24 24.94 45.91 55.65
C VAL A 24 26.19 46.74 55.99
N LYS A 25 27.31 46.08 56.31
CA LYS A 25 28.62 46.71 56.53
C LYS A 25 29.14 47.38 55.25
N ARG A 26 29.02 46.73 54.09
CA ARG A 26 29.38 47.34 52.79
C ARG A 26 28.55 48.58 52.45
N HIS A 27 27.30 48.62 52.91
CA HIS A 27 26.41 49.78 52.77
C HIS A 27 26.56 50.82 53.90
N GLY A 28 27.63 50.74 54.70
CA GLY A 28 28.01 51.81 55.64
C GLY A 28 27.62 51.57 57.10
N SER A 29 27.11 50.40 57.46
CA SER A 29 26.81 50.07 58.87
C SER A 29 28.08 49.76 59.66
N GLN A 30 28.11 50.18 60.93
CA GLN A 30 29.23 49.93 61.86
C GLN A 30 28.85 48.84 62.86
N THR A 31 29.74 47.84 63.02
CA THR A 31 29.62 46.81 64.05
C THR A 31 30.48 47.19 65.26
N ARG A 32 29.95 47.00 66.49
CA ARG A 32 30.73 47.17 67.73
C ARG A 32 30.37 46.12 68.77
N ARG A 33 31.40 45.59 69.43
CA ARG A 33 31.25 44.61 70.49
C ARG A 33 30.90 45.26 71.84
N HIS A 34 29.89 44.71 72.50
CA HIS A 34 29.53 45.05 73.87
C HIS A 34 30.09 44.00 74.83
N TYR A 35 30.91 44.43 75.79
CA TYR A 35 31.59 43.52 76.73
C TYR A 35 30.82 43.35 78.05
N ASN A 36 29.51 43.62 78.03
CA ASN A 36 28.62 43.56 79.19
C ASN A 36 29.11 44.38 80.40
N ASN A 37 29.84 45.46 80.13
CA ASN A 37 30.34 46.40 81.12
C ASN A 37 29.78 47.80 80.82
N LYS A 38 29.63 48.61 81.87
CA LYS A 38 29.03 49.95 81.75
C LYS A 38 29.81 50.86 80.80
N GLU A 39 31.13 50.71 80.76
CA GLU A 39 32.01 51.52 79.93
C GLU A 39 31.84 51.25 78.43
N SER A 40 31.74 49.97 78.02
CA SER A 40 31.48 49.61 76.61
C SER A 40 30.08 50.01 76.18
N ALA A 41 29.08 49.90 77.07
CA ALA A 41 27.72 50.40 76.80
C ALA A 41 27.73 51.91 76.53
N LEU A 42 28.39 52.69 77.40
CA LEU A 42 28.51 54.15 77.23
C LEU A 42 29.27 54.53 75.95
N LYS A 43 30.30 53.77 75.59
CA LYS A 43 31.05 53.99 74.34
C LYS A 43 30.20 53.75 73.09
N ILE A 44 29.33 52.74 73.09
CA ILE A 44 28.37 52.52 71.99
C ILE A 44 27.35 53.65 71.94
N LEU A 45 26.77 54.01 73.10
CA LEU A 45 25.77 55.08 73.19
C LEU A 45 26.32 56.45 72.75
N SER A 46 27.58 56.76 73.05
CA SER A 46 28.23 58.01 72.62
C SER A 46 28.31 58.21 71.10
N THR A 47 28.10 57.15 70.32
CA THR A 47 28.07 57.23 68.85
C THR A 47 26.70 57.65 68.31
N PHE A 48 25.64 57.37 69.06
CA PHE A 48 24.27 57.72 68.71
C PHE A 48 23.80 59.01 69.40
N VAL A 49 24.37 59.30 70.57
CA VAL A 49 24.06 60.50 71.36
C VAL A 49 25.26 61.44 71.28
N PRO A 50 25.16 62.60 70.61
CA PRO A 50 26.21 63.62 70.67
C PRO A 50 26.47 63.99 72.13
N GLN A 51 27.69 63.80 72.62
CA GLN A 51 28.07 64.14 74.00
C GLN A 51 28.04 65.65 74.32
N THR A 52 27.70 66.49 73.34
CA THR A 52 27.40 67.90 73.53
C THR A 52 25.92 68.09 73.89
N LEU A 53 25.54 67.64 75.09
CA LEU A 53 24.32 68.12 75.75
C LEU A 53 24.53 69.58 76.19
N ASN A 54 24.41 70.50 75.22
CA ASN A 54 24.16 71.92 75.41
C ASN A 54 23.45 72.51 74.17
N VAL A 55 22.63 71.71 73.49
CA VAL A 55 21.70 72.16 72.46
C VAL A 55 20.34 71.59 72.84
N PRO A 56 19.29 72.42 73.06
CA PRO A 56 17.95 71.90 73.28
C PRO A 56 17.53 71.05 72.08
N PRO A 57 16.58 70.10 72.23
CA PRO A 57 16.20 69.21 71.13
C PRO A 57 15.72 70.06 69.95
N GLU A 58 16.59 70.24 68.96
CA GLU A 58 16.22 70.85 67.70
C GLU A 58 15.30 69.84 67.04
N THR A 59 14.01 70.15 67.11
CA THR A 59 12.97 69.46 66.39
C THR A 59 13.35 69.51 64.92
N VAL A 60 13.94 68.42 64.43
CA VAL A 60 14.12 68.18 63.00
C VAL A 60 12.72 68.01 62.42
N THR A 61 12.07 69.14 62.17
CA THR A 61 10.80 69.22 61.46
C THR A 61 11.13 68.91 60.01
N LEU A 62 10.95 67.64 59.64
CA LEU A 62 11.05 67.22 58.25
C LEU A 62 10.08 68.10 57.45
N ALA A 63 10.52 68.67 56.32
CA ALA A 63 9.73 69.63 55.55
C ALA A 63 8.30 69.15 55.24
N ILE A 64 8.12 67.83 55.06
CA ILE A 64 6.84 67.15 54.86
C ILE A 64 5.90 67.33 56.07
N GLN A 65 6.43 67.25 57.29
CA GLN A 65 5.66 67.43 58.54
C GLN A 65 5.27 68.89 58.75
N LYS A 66 6.08 69.84 58.26
CA LYS A 66 5.74 71.28 58.29
C LYS A 66 4.64 71.60 57.29
N GLU A 67 4.70 71.08 56.07
CA GLU A 67 3.67 71.29 55.04
C GLU A 67 2.32 70.62 55.35
N LEU A 68 2.32 69.46 56.02
CA LEU A 68 1.09 68.77 56.43
C LEU A 68 0.42 69.38 57.67
N ALA A 69 1.22 69.89 58.63
CA ALA A 69 0.69 70.39 59.91
C ALA A 69 0.38 71.90 59.88
N ASP A 70 1.23 72.72 59.27
CA ASP A 70 1.08 74.19 59.30
C ASP A 70 0.23 74.72 58.13
N ASP A 71 0.35 74.10 56.94
CA ASP A 71 -0.25 74.60 55.69
C ASP A 71 -1.59 73.91 55.29
N ARG A 72 -2.03 72.88 56.02
CA ARG A 72 -3.22 72.03 55.70
C ARG A 72 -3.30 71.55 54.24
N LYS A 73 -2.17 71.30 53.58
CA LYS A 73 -2.15 70.75 52.22
C LYS A 73 -2.31 69.23 52.27
N THR A 74 -3.12 68.66 51.38
CA THR A 74 -3.23 67.19 51.22
C THR A 74 -1.93 66.63 50.66
N LEU A 75 -1.61 65.36 50.96
CA LEU A 75 -0.36 64.69 50.59
C LEU A 75 0.00 64.88 49.09
N ASP A 76 -1.02 64.86 48.23
CA ASP A 76 -0.95 65.05 46.77
C ASP A 76 -0.40 66.43 46.35
N GLN A 77 -0.47 67.44 47.22
CA GLN A 77 -0.02 68.81 46.97
C GLN A 77 1.39 69.11 47.51
N THR A 78 2.02 68.14 48.18
CA THR A 78 3.41 68.27 48.65
C THR A 78 4.39 68.06 47.49
N GLY A 79 5.60 68.63 47.58
CA GLY A 79 6.61 68.51 46.52
C GLY A 79 7.00 67.06 46.18
N VAL A 80 6.80 66.13 47.12
CA VAL A 80 6.98 64.68 46.93
C VAL A 80 5.80 64.07 46.16
N GLY A 81 4.55 64.50 46.44
CA GLY A 81 3.34 64.06 45.73
C GLY A 81 3.33 64.50 44.26
N GLN A 82 3.68 65.75 43.97
CA GLN A 82 3.73 66.25 42.58
C GLN A 82 4.82 65.61 41.73
N LEU A 83 5.98 65.30 42.32
CA LEU A 83 7.04 64.55 41.62
C LEU A 83 6.61 63.11 41.34
N LEU A 84 5.97 62.45 42.32
CA LEU A 84 5.48 61.08 42.19
C LEU A 84 4.38 60.97 41.13
N ASP A 85 3.41 61.89 41.12
CA ASP A 85 2.33 61.95 40.13
C ASP A 85 2.87 62.20 38.73
N GLY A 86 3.86 63.09 38.59
CA GLY A 86 4.52 63.36 37.32
C GLY A 86 5.29 62.17 36.75
N THR A 87 5.97 61.40 37.61
CA THR A 87 6.66 60.16 37.20
C THR A 87 5.67 59.04 36.88
N TRP A 88 4.64 58.88 37.71
CA TRP A 88 3.61 57.87 37.55
C TRP A 88 2.79 58.08 36.28
N ALA A 89 2.43 59.32 35.95
CA ALA A 89 1.72 59.64 34.72
C ALA A 89 2.55 59.31 33.47
N LYS A 90 3.85 59.59 33.49
CA LYS A 90 4.77 59.26 32.39
C LYS A 90 4.93 57.76 32.20
N GLU A 91 5.07 57.02 33.30
CA GLU A 91 5.21 55.57 33.29
C GLU A 91 3.92 54.87 32.84
N LYS A 92 2.76 55.33 33.32
CA LYS A 92 1.45 54.88 32.82
C LYS A 92 1.29 55.12 31.32
N GLN A 93 1.73 56.28 30.83
CA GLN A 93 1.67 56.60 29.40
C GLN A 93 2.65 55.75 28.58
N ALA A 94 3.83 55.43 29.12
CA ALA A 94 4.78 54.52 28.50
C ALA A 94 4.21 53.10 28.39
N LEU A 95 3.67 52.56 29.49
CA LEU A 95 3.01 51.26 29.53
C LEU A 95 1.80 51.17 28.59
N GLN A 96 1.00 52.24 28.48
CA GLN A 96 -0.10 52.30 27.51
C GLN A 96 0.39 52.26 26.07
N ARG A 97 1.50 52.93 25.76
CA ARG A 97 2.12 52.87 24.42
C ARG A 97 2.65 51.48 24.12
N GLU A 98 3.34 50.85 25.06
CA GLU A 98 3.83 49.47 24.90
C GLU A 98 2.67 48.48 24.71
N LEU A 99 1.58 48.60 25.48
CA LEU A 99 0.39 47.78 25.29
C LEU A 99 -0.21 47.94 23.88
N GLN A 100 -0.24 49.16 23.38
CA GLN A 100 -0.75 49.44 22.04
C GLN A 100 0.15 48.84 20.96
N GLU A 101 1.48 48.97 21.09
CA GLU A 101 2.46 48.41 20.17
C GLU A 101 2.44 46.87 20.17
N VAL A 102 2.32 46.25 21.35
CA VAL A 102 2.13 44.80 21.47
C VAL A 102 0.81 44.37 20.80
N ARG A 103 -0.26 45.13 20.97
CA ARG A 103 -1.55 44.80 20.35
C ARG A 103 -1.50 44.92 18.83
N ASP A 104 -0.82 45.94 18.31
CA ASP A 104 -0.66 46.16 16.88
C ASP A 104 0.27 45.11 16.26
N SER A 105 1.35 44.72 16.94
CA SER A 105 2.24 43.64 16.47
C SER A 105 1.56 42.27 16.46
N VAL A 106 0.74 41.94 17.46
CA VAL A 106 -0.09 40.72 17.48
C VAL A 106 -1.09 40.73 16.32
N ARG A 107 -1.72 41.87 16.03
CA ARG A 107 -2.66 41.99 14.90
C ARG A 107 -1.96 41.73 13.57
N MET A 108 -0.84 42.40 13.32
CA MET A 108 -0.06 42.23 12.07
C MET A 108 0.45 40.79 11.91
N ALA A 109 0.99 40.19 12.97
CA ALA A 109 1.47 38.81 12.93
C ALA A 109 0.33 37.83 12.60
N ASN A 110 -0.88 38.09 13.09
CA ASN A 110 -2.02 37.23 12.80
C ASN A 110 -2.52 37.42 11.35
N GLU A 111 -2.57 38.66 10.84
CA GLU A 111 -2.91 38.95 9.44
C GLU A 111 -1.90 38.32 8.46
N GLU A 112 -0.60 38.44 8.72
CA GLU A 112 0.45 37.81 7.91
C GLU A 112 0.34 36.28 7.92
N ARG A 113 0.11 35.70 9.11
CA ARG A 113 -0.05 34.24 9.25
C ARG A 113 -1.28 33.74 8.50
N ASP A 114 -2.39 34.45 8.59
CA ASP A 114 -3.63 34.07 7.92
C ASP A 114 -3.50 34.23 6.39
N ASN A 115 -2.82 35.27 5.91
CA ASN A 115 -2.50 35.43 4.48
C ASN A 115 -1.56 34.33 3.97
N ALA A 116 -0.49 34.01 4.71
CA ALA A 116 0.43 32.94 4.34
C ALA A 116 -0.26 31.56 4.34
N MET A 117 -1.14 31.32 5.33
CA MET A 117 -1.95 30.11 5.37
C MET A 117 -2.92 30.03 4.19
N ALA A 118 -3.57 31.15 3.84
CA ALA A 118 -4.48 31.21 2.70
C ALA A 118 -3.75 30.92 1.38
N GLN A 119 -2.55 31.46 1.19
CA GLN A 119 -1.70 31.17 0.02
C GLN A 119 -1.29 29.69 -0.03
N LEU A 120 -0.84 29.13 1.10
CA LEU A 120 -0.49 27.71 1.18
C LEU A 120 -1.68 26.80 0.82
N LEU A 121 -2.87 27.10 1.32
CA LEU A 121 -4.08 26.35 1.00
C LEU A 121 -4.46 26.48 -0.48
N GLN A 122 -4.29 27.66 -1.06
CA GLN A 122 -4.54 27.90 -2.48
C GLN A 122 -3.56 27.10 -3.36
N ASP A 123 -2.28 27.09 -3.01
CA ASP A 123 -1.25 26.31 -3.71
C ASP A 123 -1.54 24.81 -3.62
N GLN A 124 -1.89 24.31 -2.43
CA GLN A 124 -2.29 22.91 -2.24
C GLN A 124 -3.54 22.54 -3.06
N GLN A 125 -4.53 23.43 -3.14
CA GLN A 125 -5.71 23.20 -3.99
C GLN A 125 -5.33 23.13 -5.48
N LEU A 126 -4.41 23.98 -5.91
CA LEU A 126 -3.95 24.02 -7.30
C LEU A 126 -3.15 22.76 -7.66
N GLU A 127 -2.24 22.33 -6.77
CA GLU A 127 -1.52 21.06 -6.91
C GLU A 127 -2.47 19.88 -6.97
N MET A 128 -3.42 19.78 -6.02
CA MET A 128 -4.41 18.72 -5.99
C MET A 128 -5.26 18.67 -7.27
N LYS A 129 -5.68 19.84 -7.77
CA LYS A 129 -6.43 19.94 -9.02
C LYS A 129 -5.61 19.46 -10.21
N SER A 130 -4.35 19.88 -10.30
CA SER A 130 -3.44 19.43 -11.36
C SER A 130 -3.19 17.92 -11.31
N PHE A 131 -3.13 17.34 -10.10
CA PHE A 131 -2.98 15.91 -9.89
C PHE A 131 -4.23 15.14 -10.34
N LEU A 132 -5.42 15.62 -9.99
CA LEU A 132 -6.70 15.04 -10.46
C LEU A 132 -6.81 15.07 -11.99
N GLU A 133 -6.39 16.17 -12.62
CA GLU A 133 -6.38 16.27 -14.08
C GLU A 133 -5.41 15.29 -14.73
N ARG A 134 -4.22 15.08 -14.14
CA ARG A 134 -3.28 14.05 -14.60
C ARG A 134 -3.87 12.65 -14.47
N MET A 135 -4.43 12.30 -13.31
CA MET A 135 -5.07 11.00 -13.12
C MET A 135 -6.23 10.77 -14.10
N ARG A 136 -7.05 11.79 -14.39
CA ARG A 136 -8.11 11.68 -15.41
C ARG A 136 -7.55 11.40 -16.79
N LYS A 137 -6.48 12.09 -17.19
CA LYS A 137 -5.81 11.84 -18.49
C LYS A 137 -5.23 10.42 -18.56
N GLU A 138 -4.65 9.94 -17.47
CA GLU A 138 -4.13 8.56 -17.39
C GLU A 138 -5.25 7.52 -17.46
N GLN A 139 -6.37 7.74 -16.77
CA GLN A 139 -7.55 6.89 -16.87
C GLN A 139 -8.12 6.85 -18.29
N GLU A 140 -8.23 8.00 -18.95
CA GLU A 140 -8.72 8.06 -20.33
C GLU A 140 -7.78 7.32 -21.28
N LYS A 141 -6.46 7.52 -21.12
CA LYS A 141 -5.46 6.78 -21.92
C LYS A 141 -5.57 5.27 -21.71
N LEU A 142 -5.75 4.83 -20.46
CA LEU A 142 -5.92 3.41 -20.15
C LEU A 142 -7.22 2.85 -20.75
N ARG A 143 -8.30 3.63 -20.70
CA ARG A 143 -9.59 3.26 -21.29
C ARG A 143 -9.48 3.08 -22.80
N VAL A 144 -8.87 4.03 -23.50
CA VAL A 144 -8.63 3.94 -24.95
C VAL A 144 -7.76 2.72 -25.28
N SER A 145 -6.69 2.49 -24.52
CA SER A 145 -5.82 1.32 -24.71
C SER A 145 -6.57 0.00 -24.50
N MET A 146 -7.51 -0.06 -23.55
CA MET A 146 -8.36 -1.24 -23.36
C MET A 146 -9.34 -1.43 -24.51
N GLU A 147 -10.00 -0.36 -24.96
CA GLU A 147 -10.91 -0.42 -26.12
C GLU A 147 -10.18 -0.89 -27.39
N GLU A 148 -8.95 -0.41 -27.63
CA GLU A 148 -8.08 -0.85 -28.73
C GLU A 148 -7.72 -2.34 -28.61
N LEU A 149 -7.31 -2.80 -27.41
CA LEU A 149 -6.97 -4.20 -27.16
C LEU A 149 -8.21 -5.10 -27.36
N HIS A 150 -9.38 -4.66 -26.91
CA HIS A 150 -10.64 -5.35 -27.13
C HIS A 150 -10.99 -5.44 -28.61
N ALA A 151 -10.84 -4.35 -29.36
CA ALA A 151 -11.08 -4.34 -30.80
C ALA A 151 -10.13 -5.29 -31.55
N GLU A 152 -8.83 -5.28 -31.20
CA GLU A 152 -7.85 -6.20 -31.78
C GLU A 152 -8.19 -7.67 -31.48
N ARG A 153 -8.57 -7.97 -30.23
CA ARG A 153 -8.96 -9.32 -29.84
C ARG A 153 -10.22 -9.80 -30.58
N LEU A 154 -11.22 -8.93 -30.74
CA LEU A 154 -12.43 -9.24 -31.49
C LEU A 154 -12.13 -9.46 -32.97
N SER A 155 -11.27 -8.64 -33.58
CA SER A 155 -10.82 -8.84 -34.97
C SER A 155 -10.16 -10.20 -35.15
N LYS A 156 -9.21 -10.56 -34.26
CA LYS A 156 -8.54 -11.87 -34.32
C LYS A 156 -9.52 -13.03 -34.18
N LEU A 157 -10.49 -12.91 -33.28
CA LEU A 157 -11.54 -13.92 -33.14
C LEU A 157 -12.39 -14.05 -34.41
N GLN A 158 -12.78 -12.93 -35.01
CA GLN A 158 -13.51 -12.91 -36.28
C GLN A 158 -12.70 -13.59 -37.39
N ASP A 159 -11.41 -13.30 -37.50
CA ASP A 159 -10.51 -13.88 -38.51
C ASP A 159 -10.40 -15.40 -38.31
N THR A 160 -10.17 -15.87 -37.08
CA THR A 160 -10.11 -17.32 -36.80
C THR A 160 -11.43 -18.04 -37.09
N LEU A 161 -12.58 -17.42 -36.85
CA LEU A 161 -13.88 -17.98 -37.22
C LEU A 161 -14.05 -18.07 -38.73
N ASN A 162 -13.62 -17.05 -39.47
CA ASN A 162 -13.65 -17.06 -40.93
C ASN A 162 -12.74 -18.15 -41.50
N GLU A 163 -11.52 -18.30 -40.99
CA GLU A 163 -10.61 -19.37 -41.38
C GLU A 163 -11.23 -20.75 -41.12
N GLN A 164 -11.84 -20.97 -39.95
CA GLN A 164 -12.54 -22.23 -39.66
C GLN A 164 -13.70 -22.50 -40.62
N MET A 165 -14.48 -21.47 -40.97
CA MET A 165 -15.56 -21.61 -41.96
C MET A 165 -15.02 -21.95 -43.35
N GLU A 166 -13.92 -21.33 -43.77
CA GLU A 166 -13.28 -21.64 -45.05
C GLU A 166 -12.75 -23.08 -45.09
N VAL A 167 -12.06 -23.51 -44.04
CA VAL A 167 -11.57 -24.90 -43.91
C VAL A 167 -12.71 -25.91 -43.94
N SER A 168 -13.80 -25.64 -43.21
CA SER A 168 -15.00 -26.48 -43.24
C SER A 168 -15.62 -26.56 -44.64
N ARG A 169 -15.63 -25.43 -45.35
CA ARG A 169 -16.17 -25.33 -46.71
C ARG A 169 -15.30 -26.06 -47.73
N THR A 170 -13.97 -25.98 -47.62
CA THR A 170 -13.05 -26.73 -48.49
C THR A 170 -13.15 -28.22 -48.22
N LEU A 171 -13.17 -28.62 -46.95
CA LEU A 171 -13.31 -30.02 -46.56
C LEU A 171 -14.62 -30.61 -47.10
N SER A 172 -15.72 -29.88 -47.00
CA SER A 172 -17.02 -30.32 -47.52
C SER A 172 -16.99 -30.52 -49.04
N LYS A 173 -16.33 -29.63 -49.80
CA LYS A 173 -16.14 -29.80 -51.26
C LYS A 173 -15.26 -31.00 -51.59
N ASP A 174 -14.20 -31.22 -50.82
CA ASP A 174 -13.29 -32.34 -51.03
C ASP A 174 -13.97 -33.69 -50.77
N LEU A 175 -14.81 -33.76 -49.73
CA LEU A 175 -15.66 -34.92 -49.46
C LEU A 175 -16.62 -35.20 -50.62
N GLU A 176 -17.34 -34.18 -51.10
CA GLU A 176 -18.26 -34.32 -52.23
C GLU A 176 -17.54 -34.75 -53.52
N ASN A 177 -16.35 -34.20 -53.78
CA ASN A 177 -15.51 -34.62 -54.91
C ASN A 177 -15.01 -36.06 -54.75
N GLY A 178 -14.66 -36.47 -53.54
CA GLY A 178 -14.26 -37.85 -53.21
C GLY A 178 -15.40 -38.83 -53.46
N GLU A 179 -16.61 -38.53 -53.00
CA GLU A 179 -17.82 -39.35 -53.24
C GLU A 179 -18.11 -39.48 -54.75
N ARG A 180 -18.03 -38.37 -55.50
CA ARG A 180 -18.22 -38.38 -56.95
C ARG A 180 -17.17 -39.21 -57.69
N LEU A 181 -15.92 -39.22 -57.19
CA LEU A 181 -14.86 -40.03 -57.78
C LEU A 181 -15.10 -41.51 -57.51
N GLN A 182 -15.46 -41.87 -56.28
CA GLN A 182 -15.84 -43.24 -55.92
C GLN A 182 -17.01 -43.75 -56.76
N GLU A 183 -18.05 -42.93 -56.95
CA GLU A 183 -19.20 -43.31 -57.77
C GLU A 183 -18.80 -43.57 -59.23
N LYS A 184 -17.89 -42.75 -59.78
CA LYS A 184 -17.34 -42.98 -61.13
C LYS A 184 -16.50 -44.25 -61.20
N GLU A 185 -15.68 -44.53 -60.20
CA GLU A 185 -14.89 -45.77 -60.14
C GLU A 185 -15.78 -47.01 -60.07
N LEU A 186 -16.85 -46.96 -59.27
CA LEU A 186 -17.84 -48.04 -59.19
C LEU A 186 -18.50 -48.28 -60.54
N LYS A 187 -18.99 -47.22 -61.22
CA LYS A 187 -19.58 -47.31 -62.56
C LYS A 187 -18.60 -47.88 -63.58
N ASN A 188 -17.37 -47.36 -63.62
CA ASN A 188 -16.33 -47.86 -64.53
C ASN A 188 -16.00 -49.33 -64.27
N ASN A 189 -15.94 -49.76 -63.00
CA ASN A 189 -15.68 -51.14 -62.63
C ASN A 189 -16.85 -52.07 -63.02
N GLU A 190 -18.09 -51.61 -62.84
CA GLU A 190 -19.29 -52.33 -63.31
C GLU A 190 -19.29 -52.50 -64.84
N GLU A 191 -19.02 -51.43 -65.59
CA GLU A 191 -18.90 -51.48 -67.05
C GLU A 191 -17.76 -52.40 -67.51
N LEU A 192 -16.62 -52.40 -66.80
CA LEU A 192 -15.50 -53.30 -67.09
C LEU A 192 -15.88 -54.76 -66.83
N LYS A 193 -16.59 -55.03 -65.72
CA LYS A 193 -17.11 -56.37 -65.42
C LYS A 193 -18.09 -56.84 -66.48
N GLN A 194 -18.98 -55.96 -66.96
CA GLN A 194 -19.91 -56.27 -68.05
C GLN A 194 -19.16 -56.62 -69.33
N ARG A 195 -18.22 -55.78 -69.77
CA ARG A 195 -17.39 -56.04 -70.95
C ARG A 195 -16.60 -57.35 -70.85
N ASN A 196 -15.99 -57.61 -69.69
CA ASN A 196 -15.29 -58.87 -69.46
C ASN A 196 -16.24 -60.08 -69.53
N LYS A 197 -17.45 -59.95 -68.99
CA LYS A 197 -18.48 -61.00 -69.06
C LYS A 197 -18.93 -61.25 -70.50
N GLU A 198 -19.17 -60.20 -71.28
CA GLU A 198 -19.52 -60.30 -72.70
C GLU A 198 -18.42 -60.98 -73.51
N GLN A 199 -17.16 -60.58 -73.31
CA GLN A 199 -16.01 -61.22 -73.97
C GLN A 199 -15.87 -62.69 -73.58
N LEU A 200 -16.12 -63.05 -72.31
CA LEU A 200 -16.10 -64.44 -71.88
C LEU A 200 -17.24 -65.24 -72.53
N GLN A 201 -18.44 -64.66 -72.63
CA GLN A 201 -19.58 -65.29 -73.30
C GLN A 201 -19.31 -65.49 -74.79
N GLU A 202 -18.71 -64.50 -75.47
CA GLU A 202 -18.32 -64.60 -76.87
C GLU A 202 -17.26 -65.69 -77.08
N ARG A 203 -16.20 -65.70 -76.26
CA ARG A 203 -15.20 -66.77 -76.29
C ARG A 203 -15.81 -68.14 -76.05
N GLN A 204 -16.73 -68.26 -75.09
CA GLN A 204 -17.43 -69.50 -74.80
C GLN A 204 -18.33 -69.94 -75.96
N ALA A 205 -19.04 -69.01 -76.60
CA ALA A 205 -19.87 -69.31 -77.78
C ALA A 205 -19.02 -69.79 -78.96
N VAL A 206 -17.86 -69.18 -79.20
CA VAL A 206 -16.90 -69.65 -80.21
C VAL A 206 -16.37 -71.03 -79.87
N ILE A 207 -16.06 -71.32 -78.60
CA ILE A 207 -15.66 -72.67 -78.17
C ILE A 207 -16.77 -73.68 -78.44
N VAL A 208 -18.03 -73.35 -78.13
CA VAL A 208 -19.18 -74.24 -78.38
C VAL A 208 -19.40 -74.46 -79.88
N ASP A 209 -19.31 -73.43 -80.71
CA ASP A 209 -19.37 -73.57 -82.18
C ASP A 209 -18.25 -74.48 -82.71
N LEU A 210 -17.01 -74.28 -82.22
CA LEU A 210 -15.88 -75.15 -82.57
C LEU A 210 -16.08 -76.58 -82.08
N GLN A 211 -16.67 -76.78 -80.90
CA GLN A 211 -17.02 -78.11 -80.37
C GLN A 211 -18.12 -78.77 -81.20
N ASP A 212 -19.17 -78.06 -81.60
CA ASP A 212 -20.25 -78.58 -82.44
C ASP A 212 -19.75 -78.93 -83.86
N ARG A 213 -18.80 -78.15 -84.39
CA ARG A 213 -18.05 -78.49 -85.61
C ARG A 213 -17.14 -79.69 -85.43
N LEU A 214 -16.60 -79.92 -84.23
CA LEU A 214 -15.82 -81.11 -83.90
C LEU A 214 -16.73 -82.35 -83.75
N ASP A 215 -17.86 -82.21 -83.06
CA ASP A 215 -18.85 -83.25 -82.78
C ASP A 215 -19.56 -83.72 -84.06
N SER A 216 -19.79 -82.81 -85.00
CA SER A 216 -20.24 -83.15 -86.37
C SER A 216 -19.17 -83.85 -87.21
N MET A 217 -17.89 -83.77 -86.84
CA MET A 217 -16.81 -84.61 -87.38
C MET A 217 -16.61 -85.91 -86.60
N THR A 218 -17.17 -86.04 -85.39
CA THR A 218 -17.08 -87.23 -84.54
C THR A 218 -18.44 -87.80 -84.17
N VAL A 219 -19.13 -88.40 -85.14
CA VAL A 219 -20.11 -89.46 -84.84
C VAL A 219 -19.34 -90.73 -84.45
N THR A 220 -19.00 -90.86 -83.17
CA THR A 220 -19.18 -92.11 -82.38
C THR A 220 -18.79 -91.91 -80.91
N SER A 221 -19.74 -92.31 -80.05
CA SER A 221 -19.66 -92.56 -78.60
C SER A 221 -19.87 -91.40 -77.61
N ASN A 222 -21.03 -91.51 -76.94
CA ASN A 222 -21.41 -90.94 -75.64
C ASN A 222 -21.06 -92.01 -74.54
N PRO A 223 -21.17 -91.80 -73.19
CA PRO A 223 -21.99 -90.80 -72.53
C PRO A 223 -21.54 -90.15 -71.18
N GLN A 224 -22.19 -89.02 -70.91
CA GLN A 224 -22.85 -88.54 -69.66
C GLN A 224 -22.10 -88.08 -68.37
N PRO A 225 -22.76 -87.17 -67.59
CA PRO A 225 -22.20 -86.33 -66.52
C PRO A 225 -22.65 -86.74 -65.09
N THR A 226 -22.22 -86.02 -64.04
CA THR A 226 -23.01 -85.65 -62.83
C THR A 226 -22.21 -84.77 -61.81
N PRO A 227 -22.87 -84.07 -60.85
CA PRO A 227 -22.45 -82.80 -60.24
C PRO A 227 -22.16 -82.82 -58.71
N GLU A 228 -21.75 -81.67 -58.14
CA GLU A 228 -22.05 -81.08 -56.80
C GLU A 228 -20.83 -80.37 -56.16
N LEU A 229 -20.85 -79.03 -56.04
CA LEU A 229 -21.29 -78.19 -54.90
C LEU A 229 -20.37 -78.25 -53.66
N ALA A 230 -19.46 -77.27 -53.55
CA ALA A 230 -18.80 -76.91 -52.30
C ALA A 230 -19.04 -75.42 -52.02
N ALA A 231 -19.98 -75.12 -51.12
CA ALA A 231 -20.11 -73.83 -50.49
C ALA A 231 -19.60 -73.96 -49.05
N SER A 232 -18.49 -73.29 -48.76
CA SER A 232 -17.96 -73.09 -47.41
C SER A 232 -17.88 -71.59 -47.19
N LEU A 233 -18.75 -71.07 -46.32
CA LEU A 233 -18.58 -69.74 -45.73
C LEU A 233 -18.78 -69.85 -44.23
N MET A 234 -17.66 -69.67 -43.55
CA MET A 234 -17.52 -69.51 -42.11
C MET A 234 -18.00 -68.12 -41.67
N ASN A 235 -18.49 -68.09 -40.41
CA ASN A 235 -18.13 -67.18 -39.30
C ASN A 235 -18.00 -65.67 -39.58
N SER A 236 -18.40 -64.76 -38.71
CA SER A 236 -18.98 -64.79 -37.36
C SER A 236 -19.14 -63.32 -36.98
N GLU A 237 -20.34 -62.89 -36.61
CA GLU A 237 -20.56 -61.58 -35.99
C GLU A 237 -20.14 -61.64 -34.52
N LYS A 238 -19.22 -60.75 -34.11
CA LYS A 238 -19.02 -60.35 -32.72
C LYS A 238 -19.18 -58.84 -32.65
N ARG A 239 -20.28 -58.38 -32.04
CA ARG A 239 -20.45 -57.02 -31.54
C ARG A 239 -19.87 -56.94 -30.13
N HIS A 240 -19.01 -55.96 -29.89
CA HIS A 240 -18.51 -55.62 -28.56
C HIS A 240 -19.46 -54.67 -27.83
N GLU A 241 -19.59 -54.92 -26.54
CA GLU A 241 -20.28 -54.15 -25.51
C GLU A 241 -19.76 -52.72 -25.37
N SER A 242 -20.69 -51.79 -25.17
CA SER A 242 -20.47 -50.43 -24.69
C SER A 242 -20.56 -50.40 -23.17
N HIS A 243 -19.53 -49.89 -22.49
CA HIS A 243 -19.55 -49.61 -21.06
C HIS A 243 -19.72 -48.11 -20.80
N GLU A 244 -20.60 -47.81 -19.84
CA GLU A 244 -21.00 -46.48 -19.36
C GLU A 244 -19.85 -45.72 -18.68
N VAL A 245 -19.85 -44.40 -18.83
CA VAL A 245 -18.98 -43.46 -18.11
C VAL A 245 -19.85 -42.72 -17.08
N VAL A 246 -19.53 -42.88 -15.80
CA VAL A 246 -20.07 -42.09 -14.68
C VAL A 246 -19.10 -40.94 -14.36
N PRO A 247 -19.55 -39.70 -14.09
CA PRO A 247 -18.66 -38.58 -13.77
C PRO A 247 -18.26 -38.56 -12.28
N PRO A 248 -17.09 -37.97 -11.92
CA PRO A 248 -16.61 -37.96 -10.54
C PRO A 248 -17.24 -36.81 -9.71
N VAL A 249 -17.42 -37.13 -8.44
CA VAL A 249 -17.83 -36.25 -7.34
C VAL A 249 -16.67 -35.31 -6.97
N VAL A 250 -17.00 -34.06 -6.66
CA VAL A 250 -16.04 -33.03 -6.22
C VAL A 250 -16.07 -32.96 -4.70
N ASP A 251 -14.99 -33.39 -4.05
CA ASP A 251 -14.75 -33.17 -2.62
C ASP A 251 -13.94 -31.88 -2.43
N PHE A 252 -14.41 -31.00 -1.55
CA PHE A 252 -13.71 -29.79 -1.16
C PHE A 252 -12.92 -30.05 0.13
N VAL A 253 -11.59 -29.89 0.05
CA VAL A 253 -10.68 -29.96 1.21
C VAL A 253 -10.17 -28.57 1.53
N GLU A 254 -10.31 -28.15 2.79
CA GLU A 254 -9.96 -26.82 3.29
C GLU A 254 -8.54 -26.82 3.86
N ILE A 255 -7.65 -25.99 3.31
CA ILE A 255 -6.25 -25.86 3.75
C ILE A 255 -6.15 -24.72 4.77
N THR A 256 -5.91 -25.07 6.04
CA THR A 256 -5.99 -24.13 7.18
C THR A 256 -4.68 -23.39 7.51
N CYS A 257 -3.59 -23.64 6.78
CA CYS A 257 -2.24 -23.18 7.16
C CYS A 257 -1.53 -22.34 6.08
N LEU A 258 -2.19 -21.30 5.54
CA LEU A 258 -1.56 -20.36 4.61
C LEU A 258 -1.28 -19.01 5.31
N PRO A 259 -0.01 -18.57 5.41
CA PRO A 259 0.36 -17.37 6.17
C PRO A 259 0.07 -16.03 5.45
N GLY A 260 -0.73 -16.01 4.39
CA GLY A 260 -1.06 -14.80 3.64
C GLY A 260 -1.96 -15.01 2.41
N PHE A 261 -2.21 -13.92 1.67
CA PHE A 261 -3.09 -13.90 0.49
C PHE A 261 -2.49 -14.74 -0.65
N VAL A 262 -3.16 -15.83 -1.03
CA VAL A 262 -2.78 -16.69 -2.16
C VAL A 262 -3.34 -16.09 -3.43
N ALA A 263 -2.46 -15.76 -4.39
CA ALA A 263 -2.87 -15.11 -5.62
C ALA A 263 -3.41 -16.13 -6.66
N LEU A 264 -2.78 -17.31 -6.78
CA LEU A 264 -3.14 -18.34 -7.76
C LEU A 264 -2.73 -19.74 -7.24
N PRO A 265 -3.68 -20.64 -6.93
CA PRO A 265 -3.40 -22.06 -6.75
C PRO A 265 -3.40 -22.78 -8.11
N GLY A 266 -2.33 -23.52 -8.40
CA GLY A 266 -2.23 -24.38 -9.58
C GLY A 266 -2.02 -25.83 -9.15
N PHE A 267 -2.62 -26.79 -9.86
CA PHE A 267 -2.40 -28.21 -9.62
C PHE A 267 -1.57 -28.84 -10.74
N SER A 268 -0.75 -29.82 -10.37
CA SER A 268 -0.11 -30.71 -11.35
C SER A 268 -1.15 -31.57 -12.07
N SER A 269 -0.84 -32.04 -13.28
CA SER A 269 -1.75 -32.84 -14.11
C SER A 269 -2.15 -34.18 -13.50
N ASP A 270 -1.38 -34.66 -12.51
CA ASP A 270 -1.65 -35.84 -11.70
C ASP A 270 -2.49 -35.55 -10.43
N GLY A 271 -2.76 -34.26 -10.15
CA GLY A 271 -3.49 -33.80 -8.97
C GLY A 271 -2.74 -33.99 -7.64
N GLN A 272 -1.49 -34.45 -7.65
CA GLN A 272 -0.74 -34.76 -6.42
C GLN A 272 0.04 -33.57 -5.86
N LYS A 273 0.31 -32.57 -6.69
CA LYS A 273 1.09 -31.38 -6.32
C LYS A 273 0.26 -30.11 -6.45
N LEU A 274 0.34 -29.26 -5.43
CA LEU A 274 -0.27 -27.94 -5.38
C LEU A 274 0.81 -26.87 -5.34
N PHE A 275 0.67 -25.87 -6.22
CA PHE A 275 1.51 -24.69 -6.30
C PHE A 275 0.72 -23.50 -5.79
N ALA A 276 1.19 -22.86 -4.72
CA ALA A 276 0.56 -21.65 -4.16
C ALA A 276 1.50 -20.46 -4.30
N GLY A 277 1.11 -19.49 -5.13
CA GLY A 277 1.82 -18.22 -5.26
C GLY A 277 1.40 -17.22 -4.19
N THR A 278 2.36 -16.67 -3.46
CA THR A 278 2.14 -15.56 -2.52
C THR A 278 2.51 -14.22 -3.19
N GLY A 279 1.84 -13.13 -2.82
CA GLY A 279 2.07 -11.80 -3.39
C GLY A 279 3.49 -11.23 -3.22
N ASN A 280 4.34 -11.89 -2.42
CA ASN A 280 5.72 -11.50 -2.15
C ASN A 280 6.73 -12.13 -3.14
N GLY A 281 6.27 -12.69 -4.26
CA GLY A 281 7.14 -13.33 -5.25
C GLY A 281 7.68 -14.70 -4.82
N GLN A 282 7.06 -15.35 -3.83
CA GLN A 282 7.41 -16.70 -3.38
C GLN A 282 6.34 -17.71 -3.78
N VAL A 283 6.76 -18.83 -4.38
CA VAL A 283 5.91 -19.95 -4.75
C VAL A 283 6.16 -21.11 -3.81
N TRP A 284 5.10 -21.62 -3.20
CA TRP A 284 5.11 -22.71 -2.24
C TRP A 284 4.58 -23.97 -2.92
N ILE A 285 5.27 -25.10 -2.74
CA ILE A 285 4.92 -26.39 -3.34
C ILE A 285 4.51 -27.35 -2.23
N TYR A 286 3.35 -27.97 -2.39
CA TYR A 286 2.79 -28.95 -1.48
C TYR A 286 2.59 -30.30 -2.18
N ASP A 287 2.88 -31.41 -1.50
CA ASP A 287 2.52 -32.77 -1.93
C ASP A 287 1.34 -33.27 -1.12
N ARG A 288 0.55 -34.14 -1.74
CA ARG A 288 -0.50 -34.89 -1.07
C ARG A 288 0.02 -36.26 -0.64
N ASP A 289 0.04 -36.50 0.67
CA ASP A 289 0.44 -37.79 1.25
C ASP A 289 -0.67 -38.86 1.08
N SER A 290 -0.37 -40.12 1.38
CA SER A 290 -1.33 -41.23 1.30
C SER A 290 -2.56 -41.07 2.20
N ASP A 291 -2.45 -40.22 3.22
CA ASP A 291 -3.52 -39.86 4.17
C ASP A 291 -4.32 -38.62 3.73
N ASP A 292 -4.19 -38.21 2.45
CA ASP A 292 -4.88 -37.06 1.83
C ASP A 292 -4.54 -35.70 2.46
N ASN A 293 -3.45 -35.65 3.23
CA ASN A 293 -2.93 -34.45 3.88
C ASN A 293 -1.89 -33.75 3.00
N TRP A 294 -1.98 -32.43 2.92
CA TRP A 294 -1.02 -31.61 2.18
C TRP A 294 0.19 -31.25 3.05
N GLN A 295 1.38 -31.67 2.61
CA GLN A 295 2.64 -31.33 3.27
C GLN A 295 3.44 -30.35 2.42
N HIS A 296 3.99 -29.32 3.04
CA HIS A 296 4.89 -28.38 2.39
C HIS A 296 6.23 -29.07 2.08
N ILE A 297 6.63 -29.02 0.81
CA ILE A 297 7.89 -29.63 0.35
C ILE A 297 8.95 -28.55 0.15
N GLN A 298 8.59 -27.43 -0.47
CA GLN A 298 9.57 -26.47 -0.96
C GLN A 298 8.99 -25.06 -1.13
N THR A 299 9.83 -24.05 -0.89
CA THR A 299 9.54 -22.65 -1.21
C THR A 299 10.56 -22.16 -2.22
N LEU A 300 10.08 -21.64 -3.34
CA LEU A 300 10.89 -21.00 -4.39
C LEU A 300 10.69 -19.49 -4.28
N ALA A 301 11.78 -18.73 -4.24
CA ALA A 301 11.73 -17.27 -4.33
C ALA A 301 12.06 -16.85 -5.76
N CYS A 302 11.16 -16.13 -6.43
CA CYS A 302 11.46 -15.50 -7.70
C CYS A 302 12.30 -14.24 -7.41
N THR A 303 13.61 -14.33 -7.62
CA THR A 303 14.47 -13.16 -7.74
C THR A 303 14.37 -12.64 -9.17
N SER A 304 13.79 -11.45 -9.35
CA SER A 304 13.88 -10.74 -10.63
C SER A 304 15.29 -10.16 -10.77
N GLU A 305 16.12 -10.78 -11.62
CA GLU A 305 17.29 -10.11 -12.23
C GLU A 305 16.85 -9.21 -13.40
#